data_AF-A0A661IJ88-F1
#
_entry.id   AF-A0A661IJ88-F1
#
_cell.length_a   1.000
_cell.length_b   1.000
_cell.length_c   1.000
_cell.angle_alpha   90.00
_cell.angle_beta   90.00
_cell.angle_gamma   90.00
#
_symmetry.space_group_name_H-M   'P 1'
#
loop_
_entity.id
_entity.type
_entity.pdbx_description
1 polymer ?
#
loop_
_entity_poly.entity_id
_entity_poly.type
_entity_poly.pdbx_seq_one_letter_code
_entity_poly.pdbx_strand_id
1 'polypeptide(L)' 'MIQLNNTSTLPSQILHSSEEDTFTYNGSKVRIITVFSDSQDSIALVEDENGELFEVARDSLR' A
#
# COMPACT_ATOMS: atom_id res chain seq x y z
N MET A 1 -14.93 -47.54 -3.64
CA MET A 1 -13.50 -47.19 -3.60
C MET A 1 -13.33 -45.88 -4.36
N ILE A 2 -12.89 -44.80 -3.67
CA ILE A 2 -11.96 -43.70 -4.05
C ILE A 2 -12.11 -43.07 -5.48
N GLN A 3 -12.16 -41.76 -5.81
CA GLN A 3 -11.55 -40.48 -5.32
C GLN A 3 -12.32 -39.30 -6.01
N LEU A 4 -12.71 -38.22 -5.31
CA LEU A 4 -12.13 -36.85 -5.30
C LEU A 4 -12.11 -36.07 -6.63
N ASN A 5 -12.88 -34.97 -6.68
CA ASN A 5 -12.63 -33.79 -7.53
C ASN A 5 -13.19 -32.51 -6.90
N ASN A 6 -12.61 -32.20 -5.75
CA ASN A 6 -12.05 -30.92 -5.31
C ASN A 6 -12.50 -29.70 -6.14
N THR A 7 -13.27 -28.85 -5.47
CA THR A 7 -13.66 -27.46 -5.78
C THR A 7 -12.79 -26.74 -6.83
N SER A 8 -13.44 -26.25 -7.89
CA SER A 8 -12.91 -25.21 -8.76
C SER A 8 -12.49 -24.01 -7.93
N THR A 9 -11.19 -23.94 -7.66
CA THR A 9 -10.50 -22.76 -7.18
C THR A 9 -10.91 -21.61 -8.10
N LEU A 10 -11.65 -20.62 -7.55
CA LEU A 10 -11.79 -19.32 -8.20
C LEU A 10 -10.38 -18.91 -8.65
N PRO A 11 -10.18 -18.33 -9.85
CA PRO A 11 -8.91 -17.69 -10.11
C PRO A 11 -8.76 -16.63 -9.03
N SER A 12 -7.92 -16.93 -8.04
CA SER A 12 -7.32 -15.92 -7.19
C SER A 12 -6.69 -14.98 -8.21
N GLN A 13 -7.39 -13.88 -8.52
CA GLN A 13 -6.71 -12.70 -9.00
C GLN A 13 -5.62 -12.54 -7.96
N ILE A 14 -4.41 -12.89 -8.38
CA ILE A 14 -3.20 -12.57 -7.64
C ILE A 14 -3.37 -11.08 -7.49
N LEU A 15 -3.79 -10.66 -6.29
CA LEU A 15 -3.64 -9.28 -5.89
C LEU A 15 -2.18 -9.06 -6.21
N HIS A 16 -1.92 -8.30 -7.26
CA HIS A 16 -0.69 -7.57 -7.37
C HIS A 16 -0.68 -6.78 -6.06
N SER A 17 -0.10 -7.37 -5.01
CA SER A 17 0.71 -6.65 -4.07
C SER A 17 1.88 -6.15 -4.91
N SER A 18 1.56 -5.20 -5.81
CA SER A 18 2.49 -4.28 -6.40
C SER A 18 3.34 -3.85 -5.23
N GLU A 19 4.64 -4.11 -5.35
CA GLU A 19 5.70 -3.72 -4.44
C GLU A 19 5.18 -2.69 -3.44
N GLU A 20 5.09 -3.03 -2.15
CA GLU A 20 4.67 -2.08 -1.11
C GLU A 20 5.24 -0.72 -1.46
N ASP A 21 4.40 0.20 -1.96
CA ASP A 21 4.83 1.48 -2.54
C ASP A 21 5.50 2.27 -1.41
N THR A 22 6.80 2.01 -1.24
CA THR A 22 7.63 2.54 -0.19
C THR A 22 8.29 3.77 -0.78
N PHE A 23 7.83 4.92 -0.31
CA PHE A 23 8.32 6.21 -0.72
C PHE A 23 9.47 6.63 0.17
N THR A 24 10.27 7.57 -0.30
CA THR A 24 11.27 8.24 0.53
C THR A 24 10.74 9.59 0.98
N TYR A 25 10.71 9.82 2.30
CA TYR A 25 10.43 11.12 2.91
C TYR A 25 11.59 11.51 3.81
N ASN A 26 12.20 12.67 3.53
CA ASN A 26 13.33 13.20 4.29
C ASN A 26 14.50 12.22 4.49
N GLY A 27 14.72 11.31 3.54
CA GLY A 27 15.76 10.28 3.59
C GLY A 27 15.36 8.98 4.31
N SER A 28 14.18 8.91 4.90
CA SER A 28 13.60 7.70 5.50
C SER A 28 12.63 7.03 4.54
N LYS A 29 12.54 5.69 4.62
CA LYS A 29 11.50 4.95 3.91
C LYS A 29 10.19 5.07 4.66
N VAL A 30 9.13 5.33 3.91
CA VAL A 30 7.77 5.44 4.43
C VAL A 30 6.80 4.69 3.53
N ARG A 31 5.74 4.16 4.10
CA ARG A 31 4.66 3.50 3.38
C ARG A 31 3.42 4.38 3.41
N ILE A 32 2.82 4.62 2.25
CA ILE A 32 1.53 5.32 2.21
C ILE A 32 0.43 4.38 2.74
N ILE A 33 -0.25 4.83 3.78
CA ILE A 33 -1.42 4.15 4.35
C ILE A 33 -2.70 4.63 3.65
N THR A 34 -2.81 5.95 3.45
CA THR A 34 -3.93 6.55 2.70
C THR A 34 -3.54 7.90 2.11
N VAL A 35 -4.29 8.34 1.10
CA VAL A 35 -4.12 9.66 0.47
C VAL A 35 -5.45 10.40 0.50
N PHE A 36 -5.43 11.60 1.08
CA PHE A 36 -6.51 12.57 1.06
C PHE A 36 -6.22 13.56 -0.07
N SER A 37 -7.07 13.61 -1.08
CA SER A 37 -6.99 14.62 -2.13
C SER A 37 -8.14 15.60 -1.94
N ASP A 38 -7.82 16.81 -1.50
CA ASP A 38 -8.72 17.95 -1.64
C ASP A 38 -8.36 18.72 -2.93
N SER A 39 -9.24 19.57 -3.43
CA SER A 39 -9.22 20.06 -4.82
C SER A 39 -7.96 20.85 -5.22
N GLN A 40 -7.08 21.17 -4.26
CA GLN A 40 -5.80 21.85 -4.47
C GLN A 40 -4.60 21.14 -3.83
N ASP A 41 -4.80 20.26 -2.85
CA ASP A 41 -3.71 19.64 -2.08
C ASP A 41 -3.97 18.14 -1.88
N SER A 42 -2.95 17.33 -2.15
CA SER A 42 -2.97 15.91 -1.80
C SER A 42 -2.07 15.67 -0.60
N ILE A 43 -2.66 15.22 0.51
CA ILE A 43 -1.97 14.83 1.74
C ILE A 43 -1.95 13.30 1.80
N ALA A 44 -0.80 12.71 2.08
CA ALA A 44 -0.64 11.29 2.34
C ALA A 44 -0.43 11.06 3.83
N LEU A 45 -1.18 10.14 4.43
CA LEU A 45 -0.84 9.54 5.71
C LEU A 45 0.18 8.44 5.43
N VAL A 46 1.36 8.55 6.04
CA VAL A 46 2.45 7.60 5.88
C VAL A 46 2.87 6.99 7.20
N GLU A 47 3.45 5.80 7.12
CA GLU A 47 4.07 5.08 8.23
C GLU A 47 5.56 4.92 7.96
N ASP A 48 6.44 5.25 8.91
CA ASP A 48 7.87 5.01 8.77
C ASP A 48 8.33 3.63 9.26
N GLU A 49 9.64 3.38 9.19
CA GLU A 49 10.26 2.12 9.64
C GLU A 49 10.16 1.90 11.16
N ASN A 50 9.86 2.94 11.95
CA ASN A 50 9.60 2.84 13.39
C ASN A 50 8.12 2.54 13.71
N GLY A 51 7.25 2.55 12.69
CA GLY A 51 5.80 2.43 12.84
C GLY A 51 5.13 3.74 13.28
N GLU A 52 5.81 4.88 13.14
CA GLU A 52 5.23 6.19 13.41
C GLU A 52 4.38 6.64 12.23
N LEU A 53 3.15 7.09 12.53
CA LEU A 53 2.20 7.60 11.55
C LEU A 53 2.22 9.13 11.54
N PHE A 54 2.37 9.71 10.35
CA PHE A 54 2.34 11.16 10.17
C PHE A 54 1.85 11.55 8.78
N GLU A 55 1.39 12.79 8.66
CA GLU A 55 0.85 13.35 7.43
C GLU A 55 1.93 14.14 6.68
N VAL A 56 2.02 13.92 5.37
CA VAL A 56 2.95 14.63 4.48
C VAL A 56 2.24 15.03 3.20
N ALA A 57 2.69 16.09 2.54
CA ALA A 57 2.21 16.38 1.19
C ALA A 57 2.62 15.22 0.25
N ARG A 58 1.69 14.72 -0.55
CA ARG A 58 1.93 13.62 -1.49
C ARG A 58 3.05 13.97 -2.48
N ASP A 59 3.15 15.24 -2.86
CA ASP A 59 4.20 15.77 -3.74
C ASP A 59 5.59 15.83 -3.08
N SER A 60 5.67 15.69 -1.75
CA SER A 60 6.94 15.61 -1.01
C SER A 60 7.50 14.19 -0.93
N LEU A 61 6.72 13.18 -1.34
CA LEU A 61 7.13 11.79 -1.39
C LEU A 61 7.81 11.49 -2.73
N ARG A 62 8.96 10.80 -2.68
CA ARG A 62 9.74 10.39 -3.84
C ARG A 62 9.83 8.89 -4.01
#